data_AF-A0A9Q8SGM7-F1
#
_entry.id   AF-A0A9Q8SGM7-F1
#
_cell.length_a   1.000
_cell.length_b   1.000
_cell.length_c   1.000
_cell.angle_alpha   90.00
_cell.angle_beta   90.00
_cell.angle_gamma   90.00
#
_symmetry.space_group_name_H-M   'P 1'
#
loop_
_entity.id
_entity.type
_entity.pdbx_description
1 polymer ?
#
loop_
_entity_poly.entity_id
_entity_poly.type
_entity_poly.pdbx_seq_one_letter_code
_entity_poly.pdbx_strand_id
1 'polypeptide(L)'
;MKESMEGIVVWDEVEPEVFSQLIEYAYGRELLIPDHNERYGTINDIDLWGTVDDDADDCYDYGGAYYKARPSLEYSIATEHLMKCKDGKSTLALRRGPDRFVEMPKRADLDSVDFHVFHFHSEDYLVAHARLYCLADRYAITQLAWLCVEKLQRILYEHPTTESFNESICKLLLFVWPRTLPEDGLRSLLIDFVLMNLSNALTRNTTKFGHVLDEIPEIAVAILRSAPRNYWRRLDSRI
;
A
#
# COMPACT_ATOMS: atom_id res chain seq x y z
N MET A 1 -18.56 34.48 8.56
CA MET A 1 -18.54 33.28 9.41
C MET A 1 -19.60 33.47 10.48
N LYS A 2 -20.76 32.82 10.36
CA LYS A 2 -21.72 32.72 11.48
C LYS A 2 -21.25 31.53 12.30
N GLU A 3 -20.59 31.80 13.42
CA GLU A 3 -20.29 30.75 14.40
C GLU A 3 -21.63 30.17 14.90
N SER A 4 -21.72 28.83 14.90
CA SER A 4 -22.88 28.08 15.37
C SER A 4 -23.04 28.30 16.87
N MET A 5 -24.15 28.91 17.30
CA MET A 5 -24.45 29.15 18.72
C MET A 5 -24.75 27.86 19.50
N GLU A 6 -24.81 26.70 18.83
CA GLU A 6 -25.17 25.41 19.46
C GLU A 6 -23.99 24.42 19.55
N GLY A 7 -22.81 24.75 19.00
CA GLY A 7 -21.65 23.85 19.08
C GLY A 7 -21.83 22.50 18.37
N ILE A 8 -22.89 22.34 17.56
CA ILE A 8 -23.13 21.15 16.76
C ILE A 8 -22.31 21.25 15.49
N VAL A 9 -21.35 20.34 15.34
CA VAL A 9 -20.61 20.13 14.10
C VAL A 9 -21.31 19.02 13.34
N VAL A 10 -21.88 19.34 12.17
CA VAL A 10 -22.50 18.37 11.28
C VAL A 10 -21.50 17.99 10.20
N TRP A 11 -21.26 16.70 10.01
CA TRP A 11 -20.36 16.15 8.99
C TRP A 11 -21.16 15.41 7.93
N ASP A 12 -21.84 16.16 7.07
CA ASP A 12 -22.70 15.59 6.01
C ASP A 12 -21.93 14.75 4.97
N GLU A 13 -20.63 15.00 4.82
CA GLU A 13 -19.78 14.34 3.83
C GLU A 13 -19.01 13.12 4.38
N VAL A 14 -19.12 12.84 5.68
CA VAL A 14 -18.34 11.78 6.32
C VAL A 14 -19.21 10.54 6.50
N GLU A 15 -18.82 9.46 5.84
CA GLU A 15 -19.49 8.16 6.00
C GLU A 15 -19.46 7.72 7.48
N PRO A 16 -20.56 7.14 8.01
CA PRO A 16 -20.65 6.69 9.40
C PRO A 16 -19.51 5.74 9.82
N GLU A 17 -19.03 4.91 8.90
CA GLU A 17 -17.92 3.99 9.13
C GLU A 17 -16.60 4.72 9.37
N VAL A 18 -16.28 5.72 8.55
CA VAL A 18 -15.06 6.53 8.70
C VAL A 18 -15.14 7.36 9.99
N PHE A 19 -16.33 7.87 10.32
CA PHE A 19 -16.56 8.54 11.60
C PHE A 19 -16.29 7.61 12.79
N SER A 20 -16.80 6.38 12.74
CA SER A 20 -16.60 5.39 13.80
C SER A 20 -15.12 5.08 14.01
N GLN A 21 -14.35 4.90 12.93
CA GLN A 21 -12.90 4.70 12.98
C GLN A 21 -12.15 5.90 13.59
N LEU A 22 -12.60 7.12 13.29
CA LEU A 22 -12.03 8.32 13.92
C LEU A 22 -12.28 8.35 15.42
N ILE A 23 -13.50 8.01 15.87
CA ILE A 23 -13.86 7.97 17.29
C ILE A 23 -13.04 6.89 18.02
N GLU A 24 -12.90 5.70 17.43
CA GLU A 24 -12.04 4.66 17.98
C GLU A 24 -10.60 5.12 18.13
N TYR A 25 -10.04 5.79 17.11
CA TYR A 25 -8.71 6.39 17.23
C TYR A 25 -8.64 7.45 18.34
N ALA A 26 -9.64 8.33 18.45
CA ALA A 26 -9.64 9.42 19.43
C ALA A 26 -9.62 8.91 20.88
N TYR A 27 -10.33 7.82 21.17
CA TYR A 27 -10.42 7.24 22.52
C TYR A 27 -9.39 6.13 22.79
N GLY A 28 -9.09 5.29 21.80
CA GLY A 28 -8.20 4.14 21.93
C GLY A 28 -6.74 4.43 21.57
N ARG A 29 -6.46 5.49 20.79
CA ARG A 29 -5.16 5.79 20.16
C ARG A 29 -4.61 4.69 19.25
N GLU A 30 -5.40 3.67 18.98
CA GLU A 30 -5.11 2.58 18.08
C GLU A 30 -6.12 2.63 16.94
N LEU A 31 -5.62 2.57 15.71
CA LEU A 31 -6.47 2.54 14.53
C LEU A 31 -6.83 1.08 14.20
N LEU A 32 -7.97 0.60 14.67
CA LEU A 32 -8.44 -0.75 14.36
C LEU A 32 -9.46 -0.66 13.22
N ILE A 33 -9.00 -0.80 11.98
CA ILE A 33 -9.94 -1.03 10.88
C ILE A 33 -10.20 -2.54 10.88
N PRO A 34 -11.45 -2.99 11.00
CA PRO A 34 -11.77 -4.40 10.81
C PRO A 34 -11.68 -4.75 9.31
N ASP A 35 -10.95 -5.80 8.99
CA ASP A 35 -10.93 -6.36 7.63
C ASP A 35 -11.86 -7.57 7.59
N HIS A 36 -13.11 -7.36 7.20
CA HIS A 36 -14.13 -8.41 7.16
C HIS A 36 -13.81 -9.52 6.15
N ASN A 37 -12.89 -9.26 5.24
CA ASN A 37 -12.47 -10.15 4.18
C ASN A 37 -10.99 -10.54 4.32
N GLU A 38 -10.42 -10.43 5.54
CA GLU A 38 -9.06 -10.86 5.82
C GLU A 38 -8.91 -12.37 5.51
N ARG A 39 -7.91 -12.70 4.71
CA ARG A 39 -7.58 -14.10 4.39
C ARG A 39 -6.13 -14.40 4.77
N TYR A 40 -5.93 -15.61 5.26
CA TYR A 40 -4.62 -16.15 5.61
C TYR A 40 -4.22 -17.13 4.51
N GLY A 41 -3.02 -16.95 3.94
CA GLY A 41 -2.51 -17.86 2.92
C GLY A 41 -1.01 -18.11 3.08
N THR A 42 -0.57 -19.28 2.63
CA THR A 42 0.85 -19.64 2.49
C THR A 42 1.36 -19.33 1.09
N ILE A 43 2.68 -19.35 0.87
CA ILE A 43 3.29 -19.20 -0.48
C ILE A 43 2.65 -20.17 -1.49
N ASN A 44 2.28 -21.37 -1.05
CA ASN A 44 1.67 -22.38 -1.92
C ASN A 44 0.25 -22.02 -2.35
N ASP A 45 -0.42 -21.14 -1.60
CA ASP A 45 -1.78 -20.72 -1.88
C ASP A 45 -1.80 -19.57 -2.90
N ILE A 46 -0.69 -18.84 -3.11
CA ILE A 46 -0.62 -17.65 -3.97
C ILE A 46 -1.03 -17.95 -5.44
N ASP A 47 -0.76 -19.15 -5.93
CA ASP A 47 -1.08 -19.56 -7.32
C ASP A 47 -2.41 -20.34 -7.44
N LEU A 48 -3.10 -20.63 -6.32
CA LEU A 48 -4.34 -21.44 -6.30
C LEU A 48 -5.62 -20.60 -6.28
N TRP A 49 -5.53 -19.28 -6.17
CA TRP A 49 -6.69 -18.37 -6.11
C TRP A 49 -7.00 -17.65 -7.42
N GLY A 50 -6.43 -18.11 -8.54
CA GLY A 50 -6.93 -17.72 -9.86
C GLY A 50 -8.39 -18.17 -9.97
N THR A 51 -9.30 -17.19 -9.93
CA THR A 51 -10.74 -17.26 -10.19
C THR A 51 -11.28 -18.68 -10.34
N VAL A 52 -11.83 -19.24 -9.26
CA VAL A 52 -12.81 -20.32 -9.39
C VAL A 52 -14.04 -19.68 -10.02
N ASP A 53 -14.02 -19.57 -11.34
CA ASP A 53 -15.24 -19.44 -12.12
C ASP A 53 -15.98 -20.78 -11.94
N ASP A 54 -17.16 -20.73 -11.32
CA ASP A 54 -18.01 -21.88 -10.96
C ASP A 54 -18.55 -22.67 -12.19
N ASP A 55 -18.00 -22.45 -13.38
CA ASP A 55 -18.49 -23.00 -14.64
C ASP A 55 -17.33 -23.48 -15.54
N ALA A 56 -16.84 -24.72 -15.36
CA ALA A 56 -16.38 -25.60 -16.45
C ALA A 56 -15.88 -26.97 -15.96
N ASP A 57 -16.65 -27.98 -16.33
CA ASP A 57 -16.25 -29.38 -16.47
C ASP A 57 -15.26 -29.49 -17.65
N ASP A 58 -13.95 -29.39 -17.42
CA ASP A 58 -12.96 -29.92 -18.38
C ASP A 58 -11.57 -30.11 -17.75
N CYS A 59 -11.08 -31.34 -17.87
CA CYS A 59 -9.83 -31.82 -17.31
C CYS A 59 -8.66 -31.60 -18.28
N TYR A 60 -7.79 -30.64 -17.97
CA TYR A 60 -6.46 -30.54 -18.59
C TYR A 60 -5.34 -30.59 -17.55
N ASP A 61 -4.53 -31.62 -17.70
CA ASP A 61 -3.25 -31.85 -17.03
C ASP A 61 -2.21 -30.83 -17.55
N TYR A 62 -1.95 -29.78 -16.76
CA TYR A 62 -0.90 -28.81 -17.04
C TYR A 62 0.24 -28.99 -16.03
N GLY A 63 1.30 -29.66 -16.47
CA GLY A 63 2.59 -29.71 -15.78
C GLY A 63 3.23 -28.33 -15.70
N GLY A 64 2.91 -27.58 -14.63
CA GLY A 64 3.50 -26.29 -14.32
C GLY A 64 4.91 -26.43 -13.75
N ALA A 65 5.91 -25.94 -14.49
CA ALA A 65 7.26 -25.77 -13.98
C ALA A 65 7.28 -24.71 -12.87
N TYR A 66 7.65 -25.13 -11.66
CA TYR A 66 7.78 -24.30 -10.46
C TYR A 66 8.83 -23.20 -10.64
N TYR A 67 8.39 -21.94 -10.78
CA TYR A 67 9.25 -20.80 -10.48
C TYR A 67 9.16 -20.51 -9.00
N LYS A 68 10.15 -20.98 -8.22
CA LYS A 68 10.42 -20.38 -6.90
C LYS A 68 10.79 -18.92 -7.15
N ALA A 69 9.83 -18.01 -6.97
CA ALA A 69 10.11 -16.59 -6.88
C ALA A 69 10.95 -16.35 -5.62
N ARG A 70 12.26 -16.49 -5.77
CA ARG A 70 13.23 -15.97 -4.81
C ARG A 70 12.97 -14.46 -4.75
N PRO A 71 12.81 -13.84 -3.56
CA PRO A 71 12.77 -12.38 -3.49
C PRO A 71 13.99 -11.87 -4.25
N SER A 72 13.78 -11.05 -5.28
CA SER A 72 14.90 -10.56 -6.06
C SER A 72 15.86 -9.85 -5.10
N LEU A 73 17.17 -9.98 -5.33
CA LEU A 73 18.17 -9.24 -4.56
C LEU A 73 17.86 -7.72 -4.57
N GLU A 74 17.18 -7.24 -5.61
CA GLU A 74 16.67 -5.88 -5.73
C GLU A 74 15.60 -5.52 -4.68
N TYR A 75 14.72 -6.46 -4.30
CA TYR A 75 13.72 -6.27 -3.23
C TYR A 75 14.38 -6.11 -1.85
N SER A 76 15.43 -6.89 -1.56
CA SER A 76 16.19 -6.80 -0.32
C SER A 76 17.00 -5.50 -0.23
N ILE A 77 17.56 -5.02 -1.34
CA ILE A 77 18.34 -3.77 -1.38
C ILE A 77 17.42 -2.55 -1.31
N ALA A 78 16.24 -2.59 -1.95
CA ALA A 78 15.28 -1.49 -1.92
C ALA A 78 14.69 -1.26 -0.51
N THR A 79 14.34 -2.35 0.18
CA THR A 79 13.87 -2.30 1.58
C THR A 79 14.97 -1.81 2.53
N GLU A 80 16.22 -2.23 2.33
CA GLU A 80 17.37 -1.77 3.13
C GLU A 80 17.72 -0.29 2.87
N HIS A 81 17.63 0.20 1.62
CA HIS A 81 17.90 1.60 1.30
C HIS A 81 16.83 2.56 1.84
N LEU A 82 15.55 2.17 1.83
CA LEU A 82 14.46 3.00 2.35
C LEU A 82 14.43 3.03 3.89
N MET A 83 14.76 1.90 4.54
CA MET A 83 14.96 1.86 6.00
C MET A 83 16.14 2.75 6.44
N LYS A 84 17.24 2.81 5.67
CA LYS A 84 18.42 3.64 5.97
C LYS A 84 18.22 5.14 5.67
N CYS A 85 17.24 5.52 4.86
CA CYS A 85 16.92 6.92 4.57
C CYS A 85 16.27 7.67 5.76
N LYS A 86 15.89 6.98 6.84
CA LYS A 86 15.39 7.63 8.07
C LYS A 86 16.45 8.47 8.81
N ASP A 87 17.75 8.27 8.52
CA ASP A 87 18.84 9.02 9.16
C ASP A 87 19.38 10.21 8.32
N GLY A 88 18.87 10.42 7.11
CA GLY A 88 19.40 11.39 6.15
C GLY A 88 18.40 12.48 5.77
N LYS A 89 18.34 13.55 6.58
CA LYS A 89 17.81 14.90 6.27
C LYS A 89 17.03 15.03 4.94
N SER A 90 15.73 14.73 4.96
CA SER A 90 14.78 15.27 3.98
C SER A 90 13.96 16.39 4.64
N THR A 91 13.85 17.51 3.93
CA THR A 91 13.30 18.80 4.36
C THR A 91 11.77 18.81 4.38
N LEU A 92 11.17 18.02 5.27
CA LEU A 92 9.83 18.25 5.80
C LEU A 92 9.91 18.15 7.31
N ALA A 93 9.97 19.31 7.96
CA ALA A 93 10.06 19.42 9.42
C ALA A 93 8.71 19.07 10.07
N LEU A 94 8.40 17.78 10.19
CA LEU A 94 7.40 17.28 11.13
C LEU A 94 8.12 16.72 12.37
N ARG A 95 7.74 17.30 13.52
CA ARG A 95 8.38 17.12 14.82
C ARG A 95 8.42 15.63 15.23
N ARG A 96 9.61 15.18 15.64
CA ARG A 96 9.87 13.91 16.34
C ARG A 96 8.93 13.74 17.55
N GLY A 97 8.16 12.65 17.55
CA GLY A 97 7.63 12.03 18.77
C GLY A 97 8.70 11.13 19.42
N PRO A 98 8.52 10.75 20.70
CA PRO A 98 9.55 10.06 21.47
C PRO A 98 9.70 8.58 21.07
N ASP A 99 10.96 8.17 20.97
CA ASP A 99 11.42 6.82 20.65
C ASP A 99 10.84 5.76 21.61
N ARG A 100 10.17 4.75 21.03
CA ARG A 100 10.08 3.41 21.61
C ARG A 100 10.78 2.45 20.66
N PHE A 101 12.04 2.16 20.98
CA PHE A 101 12.79 1.06 20.35
C PHE A 101 12.17 -0.25 20.79
N VAL A 102 11.54 -0.97 19.85
CA VAL A 102 11.23 -2.40 20.01
C VAL A 102 12.49 -3.16 19.62
N GLU A 103 13.15 -3.79 20.59
CA GLU A 103 14.29 -4.67 20.33
C GLU A 103 13.83 -5.88 19.50
N MET A 104 14.48 -6.10 18.35
CA MET A 104 14.24 -7.31 17.56
C MET A 104 14.82 -8.55 18.25
N PRO A 105 14.16 -9.72 18.18
CA PRO A 105 14.66 -10.96 18.77
C PRO A 105 15.93 -11.44 18.05
N LYS A 106 16.94 -11.82 18.85
CA LYS A 106 18.15 -12.49 18.36
C LYS A 106 17.80 -13.91 17.91
N ARG A 107 18.02 -14.21 16.62
CA ARG A 107 17.83 -15.55 16.04
C ARG A 107 18.85 -16.55 16.59
N ALA A 108 18.36 -17.57 17.28
CA ALA A 108 19.02 -18.86 17.47
C ALA A 108 18.04 -19.96 17.01
N ASP A 109 18.60 -21.00 16.40
CA ASP A 109 18.00 -22.28 15.99
C ASP A 109 17.21 -22.29 14.66
N LEU A 110 17.95 -22.69 13.61
CA LEU A 110 17.46 -23.10 12.29
C LEU A 110 17.06 -24.58 12.37
N ASP A 111 15.76 -24.86 12.47
CA ASP A 111 15.13 -26.11 11.99
C ASP A 111 13.58 -26.05 11.89
N SER A 112 12.93 -24.89 12.15
CA SER A 112 11.54 -24.70 11.74
C SER A 112 11.51 -24.23 10.27
N VAL A 113 10.87 -25.01 9.41
CA VAL A 113 10.39 -24.51 8.12
C VAL A 113 9.25 -23.55 8.45
N ASP A 114 9.60 -22.29 8.73
CA ASP A 114 8.62 -21.22 8.97
C ASP A 114 7.82 -21.03 7.68
N PHE A 115 6.63 -21.62 7.63
CA PHE A 115 5.62 -21.23 6.66
C PHE A 115 5.31 -19.75 6.91
N HIS A 116 5.83 -18.87 6.06
CA HIS A 116 5.42 -17.47 6.05
C HIS A 116 3.93 -17.43 5.66
N VAL A 117 3.09 -17.20 6.67
CA VAL A 117 1.68 -16.88 6.49
C VAL A 117 1.62 -15.42 6.09
N PHE A 118 1.07 -15.14 4.92
CA PHE A 118 0.78 -13.78 4.48
C PHE A 118 -0.64 -13.41 4.90
N HIS A 119 -0.78 -12.18 5.37
CA HIS A 119 -2.07 -11.54 5.60
C HIS A 119 -2.50 -10.86 4.31
N PHE A 120 -3.58 -11.36 3.73
CA PHE A 120 -4.20 -10.75 2.56
C PHE A 120 -5.28 -9.79 3.05
N HIS A 121 -5.03 -8.50 2.83
CA HIS A 121 -5.99 -7.47 3.12
C HIS A 121 -6.93 -7.24 1.94
N SER A 122 -8.20 -6.97 2.25
CA SER A 122 -9.17 -6.67 1.22
C SER A 122 -8.94 -5.30 0.59
N GLU A 123 -9.48 -5.11 -0.61
CA GLU A 123 -9.46 -3.81 -1.28
C GLU A 123 -10.16 -2.73 -0.44
N ASP A 124 -11.33 -3.06 0.11
CA ASP A 124 -12.12 -2.16 0.96
C ASP A 124 -11.31 -1.71 2.18
N TYR A 125 -10.46 -2.60 2.71
CA TYR A 125 -9.54 -2.28 3.80
C TYR A 125 -8.52 -1.22 3.41
N LEU A 126 -7.88 -1.34 2.25
CA LEU A 126 -6.93 -0.34 1.74
C LEU A 126 -7.60 1.01 1.49
N VAL A 127 -8.79 0.98 0.87
CA VAL A 127 -9.57 2.19 0.59
C VAL A 127 -10.05 2.85 1.88
N ALA A 128 -10.41 2.07 2.92
CA ALA A 128 -10.78 2.60 4.23
C ALA A 128 -9.64 3.41 4.88
N HIS A 129 -8.40 2.89 4.84
CA HIS A 129 -7.23 3.65 5.31
C HIS A 129 -7.02 4.95 4.53
N ALA A 130 -7.21 4.93 3.22
CA ALA A 130 -7.11 6.15 2.40
C ALA A 130 -8.25 7.14 2.65
N ARG A 131 -9.48 6.67 2.89
CA ARG A 131 -10.62 7.51 3.29
C ARG A 131 -10.32 8.21 4.61
N LEU A 132 -9.85 7.46 5.59
CA LEU A 132 -9.50 8.02 6.90
C LEU A 132 -8.32 8.98 6.81
N TYR A 133 -7.33 8.70 5.96
CA TYR A 133 -6.25 9.64 5.64
C TYR A 133 -6.81 10.96 5.09
N CYS A 134 -7.66 10.90 4.06
CA CYS A 134 -8.23 12.11 3.44
C CYS A 134 -9.06 12.92 4.45
N LEU A 135 -9.78 12.24 5.35
CA LEU A 135 -10.48 12.88 6.46
C LEU A 135 -9.50 13.58 7.40
N ALA A 136 -8.47 12.87 7.85
CA ALA A 136 -7.47 13.38 8.76
C ALA A 136 -6.72 14.60 8.17
N ASP A 137 -6.35 14.55 6.90
CA ASP A 137 -5.71 15.66 6.19
C ASP A 137 -6.65 16.88 6.11
N ARG A 138 -7.90 16.67 5.68
CA ARG A 138 -8.92 17.73 5.58
C ARG A 138 -9.15 18.47 6.89
N TYR A 139 -9.13 17.76 8.02
CA TYR A 139 -9.31 18.34 9.36
C TYR A 139 -7.98 18.62 10.10
N ALA A 140 -6.84 18.55 9.40
CA ALA A 140 -5.50 18.78 9.95
C ALA A 140 -5.14 17.91 11.18
N ILE A 141 -5.67 16.70 11.25
CA ILE A 141 -5.37 15.68 12.27
C ILE A 141 -4.09 14.93 11.87
N THR A 142 -2.97 15.66 11.90
CA THR A 142 -1.65 15.20 11.39
C THR A 142 -1.20 13.85 11.94
N GLN A 143 -1.45 13.56 13.23
CA GLN A 143 -1.06 12.28 13.85
C GLN A 143 -1.81 11.10 13.24
N LEU A 144 -3.10 11.27 12.94
CA LEU A 144 -3.92 10.24 12.32
C LEU A 144 -3.52 10.04 10.85
N ALA A 145 -3.32 11.14 10.11
CA ALA A 145 -2.85 11.07 8.72
C ALA A 145 -1.51 10.30 8.63
N TRP A 146 -0.57 10.61 9.52
CA TRP A 146 0.70 9.89 9.60
C TRP A 146 0.52 8.40 9.93
N LEU A 147 -0.36 8.06 10.87
CA LEU A 147 -0.64 6.67 11.24
C LEU A 147 -1.25 5.89 10.08
N CYS A 148 -2.18 6.49 9.31
CA CYS A 148 -2.75 5.88 8.11
C CYS A 148 -1.67 5.58 7.06
N VAL A 149 -0.75 6.53 6.82
CA VAL A 149 0.38 6.34 5.90
C VAL A 149 1.31 5.23 6.38
N GLU A 150 1.65 5.19 7.67
CA GLU A 150 2.52 4.15 8.22
C GLU A 150 1.89 2.74 8.08
N LYS A 151 0.58 2.62 8.36
CA LYS A 151 -0.13 1.36 8.21
C LYS A 151 -0.24 0.92 6.75
N LEU A 152 -0.62 1.83 5.86
CA LEU A 152 -0.63 1.54 4.42
C LEU A 152 0.75 1.14 3.93
N GLN A 153 1.80 1.85 4.34
CA GLN A 153 3.17 1.52 3.98
C GLN A 153 3.54 0.09 4.41
N ARG A 154 3.18 -0.28 5.64
CA ARG A 154 3.41 -1.64 6.15
C ARG A 154 2.70 -2.69 5.32
N ILE A 155 1.40 -2.49 5.05
CA ILE A 155 0.59 -3.39 4.23
C ILE A 155 1.20 -3.55 2.84
N LEU A 156 1.59 -2.44 2.20
CA LEU A 156 2.19 -2.44 0.86
C LEU A 156 3.52 -3.22 0.81
N TYR A 157 4.33 -3.21 1.86
CA TYR A 157 5.62 -3.92 1.89
C TYR A 157 5.54 -5.37 2.35
N GLU A 158 4.57 -5.70 3.19
CA GLU A 158 4.39 -7.07 3.70
C GLU A 158 3.64 -7.95 2.70
N HIS A 159 2.83 -7.36 1.83
CA HIS A 159 1.99 -8.11 0.90
C HIS A 159 2.76 -8.59 -0.34
N PRO A 160 2.61 -9.87 -0.74
CA PRO A 160 3.17 -10.35 -1.99
C PRO A 160 2.52 -9.62 -3.17
N THR A 161 3.30 -9.31 -4.21
CA THR A 161 2.81 -8.63 -5.42
C THR A 161 1.98 -9.59 -6.28
N THR A 162 0.74 -9.86 -5.87
CA THR A 162 -0.23 -10.65 -6.64
C THR A 162 -0.96 -9.78 -7.64
N GLU A 163 -1.56 -10.39 -8.67
CA GLU A 163 -2.38 -9.67 -9.64
C GLU A 163 -3.55 -8.98 -8.95
N SER A 164 -4.31 -9.70 -8.11
CA SER A 164 -5.44 -9.17 -7.33
C SER A 164 -5.06 -7.97 -6.47
N PHE A 165 -3.90 -8.03 -5.80
CA PHE A 165 -3.41 -6.92 -4.99
C PHE A 165 -3.08 -5.71 -5.85
N ASN A 166 -2.44 -5.89 -7.01
CA ASN A 166 -2.19 -4.80 -7.96
C ASN A 166 -3.48 -4.14 -8.43
N GLU A 167 -4.58 -4.88 -8.58
CA GLU A 167 -5.89 -4.29 -8.91
C GLU A 167 -6.41 -3.42 -7.76
N SER A 168 -6.26 -3.86 -6.52
CA SER A 168 -6.60 -3.06 -5.35
C SER A 168 -5.76 -1.78 -5.28
N ILE A 169 -4.47 -1.85 -5.65
CA ILE A 169 -3.61 -0.66 -5.76
C ILE A 169 -4.06 0.28 -6.88
N CYS A 170 -4.49 -0.24 -8.03
CA CYS A 170 -5.04 0.57 -9.12
C CYS A 170 -6.26 1.37 -8.64
N LYS A 171 -7.18 0.72 -7.93
CA LYS A 171 -8.37 1.39 -7.38
C LYS A 171 -8.02 2.37 -6.27
N LEU A 172 -7.02 2.05 -5.44
CA LEU A 172 -6.49 2.96 -4.43
C LEU A 172 -5.91 4.23 -5.07
N LEU A 173 -5.16 4.10 -6.17
CA LEU A 173 -4.63 5.24 -6.94
C LEU A 173 -5.75 6.12 -7.48
N LEU A 174 -6.75 5.53 -8.13
CA LEU A 174 -7.93 6.24 -8.64
C LEU A 174 -8.71 6.96 -7.54
N PHE A 175 -8.77 6.37 -6.34
CA PHE A 175 -9.43 7.00 -5.20
C PHE A 175 -8.61 8.19 -4.64
N VAL A 176 -7.30 7.99 -4.44
CA VAL A 176 -6.44 8.97 -3.76
C VAL A 176 -6.16 10.19 -4.62
N TRP A 177 -5.95 10.00 -5.93
CA TRP A 177 -5.50 11.09 -6.79
C TRP A 177 -6.43 12.30 -6.80
N PRO A 178 -7.75 12.22 -7.05
CA PRO A 178 -8.61 13.40 -7.05
C PRO A 178 -8.79 14.06 -5.66
N ARG A 179 -8.35 13.41 -4.58
CA ARG A 179 -8.62 13.83 -3.18
C ARG A 179 -7.42 14.41 -2.45
N THR A 180 -6.23 14.32 -3.02
CA THR A 180 -4.96 14.72 -2.38
C THR A 180 -4.23 15.77 -3.23
N LEU A 181 -3.21 16.42 -2.68
CA LEU A 181 -2.38 17.39 -3.41
C LEU A 181 -1.19 16.69 -4.12
N PRO A 182 -0.58 17.30 -5.16
CA PRO A 182 0.55 16.71 -5.88
C PRO A 182 1.78 16.34 -5.03
N GLU A 183 2.01 17.05 -3.92
CA GLU A 183 3.14 16.82 -3.01
C GLU A 183 2.71 16.07 -1.73
N ASP A 184 1.56 15.40 -1.78
CA ASP A 184 1.00 14.69 -0.65
C ASP A 184 1.80 13.43 -0.28
N GLY A 185 1.88 13.14 1.02
CA GLY A 185 2.62 12.00 1.55
C GLY A 185 2.06 10.65 1.13
N LEU A 186 0.73 10.52 1.02
CA LEU A 186 0.09 9.29 0.56
C LEU A 186 0.34 9.05 -0.93
N ARG A 187 0.29 10.11 -1.77
CA ARG A 187 0.67 9.98 -3.19
C ARG A 187 2.12 9.54 -3.34
N SER A 188 3.02 10.13 -2.57
CA SER A 188 4.45 9.77 -2.59
C SER A 188 4.65 8.29 -2.26
N LEU A 189 3.99 7.79 -1.21
CA LEU A 189 4.03 6.38 -0.84
C LEU A 189 3.57 5.44 -1.97
N LEU A 190 2.43 5.75 -2.61
CA LEU A 190 1.89 4.93 -3.69
C LEU A 190 2.80 4.95 -4.93
N ILE A 191 3.38 6.10 -5.26
CA ILE A 191 4.35 6.20 -6.35
C ILE A 191 5.61 5.39 -6.06
N ASP A 192 6.13 5.45 -4.84
CA ASP A 192 7.30 4.66 -4.43
C ASP A 192 7.01 3.15 -4.56
N PHE A 193 5.83 2.71 -4.10
CA PHE A 193 5.40 1.31 -4.24
C PHE A 193 5.28 0.88 -5.70
N VAL A 194 4.63 1.69 -6.55
CA VAL A 194 4.48 1.41 -7.99
C VAL A 194 5.84 1.38 -8.68
N LEU A 195 6.76 2.29 -8.34
CA LEU A 195 8.12 2.30 -8.89
C LEU A 195 8.89 1.04 -8.52
N MET A 196 8.77 0.56 -7.28
CA MET A 196 9.41 -0.67 -6.83
C MET A 196 8.89 -1.90 -7.57
N ASN A 197 7.61 -1.87 -7.98
CA ASN A 197 6.93 -2.98 -8.65
C ASN A 197 6.61 -2.69 -10.12
N LEU A 198 7.30 -1.71 -10.74
CA LEU A 198 6.93 -1.18 -12.05
C LEU A 198 6.99 -2.25 -13.15
N SER A 199 7.93 -3.19 -13.05
CA SER A 199 8.02 -4.32 -13.98
C SER A 199 6.75 -5.18 -13.94
N ASN A 200 6.21 -5.41 -12.74
CA ASN A 200 5.03 -6.23 -12.51
C ASN A 200 3.76 -5.45 -12.89
N ALA A 201 3.73 -4.16 -12.60
CA ALA A 201 2.62 -3.26 -12.95
C ALA A 201 2.48 -3.05 -14.47
N LEU A 202 3.59 -3.07 -15.22
CA LEU A 202 3.61 -2.88 -16.68
C LEU A 202 3.65 -4.18 -17.49
N THR A 203 3.80 -5.35 -16.85
CA THR A 203 3.73 -6.63 -17.57
C THR A 203 2.36 -6.84 -18.21
N ARG A 204 2.33 -7.55 -19.34
CA ARG A 204 1.20 -7.62 -20.28
C ARG A 204 -0.17 -8.05 -19.72
N ASN A 205 -0.26 -8.57 -18.49
CA ASN A 205 -1.53 -9.00 -17.89
C ASN A 205 -2.29 -7.89 -17.15
N THR A 206 -1.63 -6.84 -16.67
CA THR A 206 -2.28 -5.77 -15.90
C THR A 206 -2.88 -4.69 -16.83
N THR A 207 -3.86 -5.08 -17.63
CA THR A 207 -4.67 -4.16 -18.46
C THR A 207 -5.25 -2.99 -17.64
N LYS A 208 -5.54 -3.25 -16.35
CA LYS A 208 -6.08 -2.28 -15.39
C LYS A 208 -5.12 -1.12 -15.11
N PHE A 209 -3.81 -1.37 -14.99
CA PHE A 209 -2.86 -0.30 -14.69
C PHE A 209 -2.72 0.67 -15.87
N GLY A 210 -2.73 0.15 -17.10
CA GLY A 210 -2.79 0.99 -18.31
C GLY A 210 -4.01 1.91 -18.31
N HIS A 211 -5.19 1.37 -17.99
CA HIS A 211 -6.41 2.16 -17.86
C HIS A 211 -6.29 3.27 -16.80
N VAL A 212 -5.65 3.00 -15.65
CA VAL A 212 -5.42 4.02 -14.62
C VAL A 212 -4.54 5.16 -15.15
N LEU A 213 -3.52 4.86 -15.95
CA LEU A 213 -2.66 5.88 -16.55
C LEU A 213 -3.38 6.67 -17.65
N ASP A 214 -4.27 6.03 -18.40
CA ASP A 214 -5.11 6.70 -19.40
C ASP A 214 -6.14 7.64 -18.74
N GLU A 215 -6.71 7.23 -17.60
CA GLU A 215 -7.66 8.01 -16.83
C GLU A 215 -7.00 9.19 -16.10
N ILE A 216 -5.79 8.97 -15.54
CA ILE A 216 -5.06 9.96 -14.75
C ILE A 216 -3.58 10.02 -15.21
N PRO A 217 -3.29 10.73 -16.31
CA PRO A 217 -1.93 10.80 -16.87
C PRO A 217 -0.92 11.48 -15.93
N GLU A 218 -1.38 12.28 -14.96
CA GLU A 218 -0.54 12.87 -13.93
C GLU A 218 0.19 11.82 -13.08
N ILE A 219 -0.38 10.61 -12.95
CA ILE A 219 0.29 9.48 -12.28
C ILE A 219 1.54 9.10 -13.06
N ALA A 220 1.46 8.96 -14.39
CA ALA A 220 2.62 8.67 -15.22
C ALA A 220 3.69 9.76 -15.07
N VAL A 221 3.29 11.04 -15.09
CA VAL A 221 4.22 12.16 -14.88
C VAL A 221 4.89 12.09 -13.50
N ALA A 222 4.14 11.76 -12.45
CA ALA A 222 4.67 11.61 -11.10
C ALA A 222 5.68 10.45 -11.02
N ILE A 223 5.35 9.28 -11.59
CA ILE A 223 6.26 8.13 -11.69
C ILE A 223 7.57 8.53 -12.39
N LEU A 224 7.47 9.19 -13.55
CA LEU A 224 8.63 9.61 -14.33
C LEU A 224 9.52 10.61 -13.57
N ARG A 225 8.93 11.51 -12.79
CA ARG A 225 9.66 12.49 -11.97
C ARG A 225 10.32 11.86 -10.74
N SER A 226 9.66 10.89 -10.12
CA SER A 226 10.15 10.21 -8.92
C SER A 226 11.18 9.10 -9.24
N ALA A 227 11.21 8.61 -10.49
CA ALA A 227 12.15 7.59 -10.91
C ALA A 227 13.62 8.04 -10.71
N PRO A 228 14.47 7.26 -10.01
CA PRO A 228 15.87 7.60 -9.79
C PRO A 228 16.61 7.76 -11.13
N ARG A 229 17.51 8.75 -11.26
CA ARG A 229 18.33 8.93 -12.48
C ARG A 229 19.11 7.67 -12.90
N ASN A 230 19.40 6.80 -11.95
CA ASN A 230 20.13 5.55 -12.14
C ASN A 230 19.25 4.46 -12.78
N TYR A 231 17.93 4.57 -12.61
CA TYR A 231 16.94 3.69 -13.24
C TYR A 231 16.98 3.87 -14.76
N TRP A 232 16.89 5.11 -15.23
CA TRP A 232 16.99 5.47 -16.65
C TRP A 232 18.33 5.07 -17.28
N ARG A 233 19.45 5.29 -16.56
CA ARG A 233 20.78 4.92 -17.05
C ARG A 233 20.94 3.41 -17.30
N ARG A 234 20.24 2.57 -16.52
CA ARG A 234 20.25 1.10 -16.70
C ARG A 234 19.42 0.66 -17.90
N LEU A 235 18.36 1.39 -18.23
CA LEU A 235 17.56 1.16 -19.44
C LEU A 235 18.36 1.53 -20.70
N ASP A 236 19.07 2.66 -20.67
CA ASP A 236 19.88 3.15 -21.79
C ASP A 236 21.05 2.19 -22.13
N SER A 237 21.63 1.52 -21.11
CA SER A 237 22.72 0.54 -21.30
C SER A 237 22.31 -0.80 -21.92
N ARG A 238 21.02 -1.01 -22.21
CA ARG A 238 20.48 -2.26 -22.77
C ARG A 238 20.03 -2.14 -24.24
N ILE A 239 20.16 -0.95 -24.83
CA ILE A 239 19.90 -0.66 -26.25
C ILE A 239 21.24 -0.58 -26.98
#